data_AF-A0A382S0V4-F1
#
_entry.id   AF-A0A382S0V4-F1
#
_cell.length_a   1.000
_cell.length_b   1.000
_cell.length_c   1.000
_cell.angle_alpha   90.00
_cell.angle_beta   90.00
_cell.angle_gamma   90.00
#
_symmetry.space_group_name_H-M   'P 1'
#
loop_
_entity.id
_entity.type
_entity.pdbx_description
1 polymer ?
#
loop_
_entity_poly.entity_id
_entity_poly.type
_entity_poly.pdbx_seq_one_letter_code
_entity_poly.pdbx_strand_id
1 'polypeptide(L)'
;MNIDLPYHQPLIEDEEIDEVVETLKSGWLTTGPRTLKFEEAFRDYIGCCHAIGLNSCTAGLHLALVAKGFMVNDEVITTTMT
;
A
#
# COMPACT_ATOMS: atom_id res chain seq x y z
N MET A 1 23.00 -7.23 -31.11
CA MET A 1 22.23 -6.41 -30.15
C MET A 1 21.76 -7.35 -29.07
N ASN A 2 22.14 -7.12 -27.81
CA ASN A 2 21.59 -7.86 -26.69
C ASN A 2 20.40 -7.04 -26.18
N ILE A 3 19.18 -7.54 -26.38
CA ILE A 3 17.97 -6.88 -25.89
C ILE A 3 17.78 -7.36 -24.46
N ASP A 4 17.89 -6.44 -23.51
CA ASP A 4 17.56 -6.68 -22.11
C ASP A 4 16.07 -6.41 -21.92
N LEU A 5 15.30 -7.45 -21.58
CA LEU A 5 13.84 -7.43 -21.52
C LEU A 5 13.39 -8.08 -20.21
N PRO A 6 13.39 -7.34 -19.09
CA PRO A 6 13.10 -7.87 -17.78
C PRO A 6 11.62 -8.28 -17.66
N TYR A 7 11.34 -9.24 -16.75
CA TYR A 7 9.97 -9.68 -16.47
C TYR A 7 9.08 -8.55 -15.92
N HIS A 8 9.65 -7.70 -15.07
CA HIS A 8 9.00 -6.50 -14.53
C HIS A 8 10.05 -5.42 -14.27
N GLN A 9 9.74 -4.19 -14.64
CA GLN A 9 10.50 -3.00 -14.32
C GLN A 9 9.53 -1.91 -13.89
N PRO A 10 9.64 -1.35 -12.66
CA PRO A 10 8.76 -0.29 -12.23
C PRO A 10 9.03 0.96 -13.07
N LEU A 11 7.95 1.66 -13.44
CA LEU A 11 8.04 3.00 -13.99
C LEU A 11 8.18 3.97 -12.82
N ILE A 12 9.37 4.57 -12.70
CA ILE A 12 9.68 5.61 -11.71
C ILE A 12 10.21 6.78 -12.51
N GLU A 13 9.51 7.90 -12.46
CA GLU A 13 9.81 9.12 -13.20
C GLU A 13 10.22 10.23 -12.21
N ASP A 14 10.48 11.43 -12.73
CA ASP A 14 11.00 12.54 -11.91
C ASP A 14 10.00 12.96 -10.82
N GLU A 15 8.69 12.82 -11.08
CA GLU A 15 7.63 13.13 -10.12
C GLU A 15 7.71 12.29 -8.84
N GLU A 16 7.96 10.97 -8.95
CA GLU A 16 8.11 10.10 -7.77
C GLU A 16 9.39 10.44 -6.99
N ILE A 17 10.48 10.76 -7.70
CA ILE A 17 11.76 11.11 -7.10
C ILE A 17 11.63 12.42 -6.32
N ASP A 18 11.01 13.43 -6.91
CA ASP A 18 10.82 14.73 -6.30
C ASP A 18 9.93 14.63 -5.04
N GLU A 19 8.83 13.87 -5.07
CA GLU A 19 7.96 13.66 -3.90
C GLU A 19 8.72 13.00 -2.72
N VAL A 20 9.63 12.06 -3.02
CA VAL A 20 10.52 11.46 -2.00
C VAL A 20 11.52 12.48 -1.47
N VAL A 21 12.17 13.25 -2.35
CA VAL A 21 13.14 14.29 -1.94
C VAL A 21 12.48 15.35 -1.05
N GLU A 22 11.28 15.79 -1.39
CA GLU A 22 10.53 16.72 -0.55
C GLU A 22 10.16 16.10 0.81
N THR A 23 9.83 14.80 0.85
CA THR A 23 9.60 14.08 2.11
C THR A 23 10.85 14.11 2.98
N LEU A 24 12.02 13.80 2.40
CA LEU A 24 13.31 13.83 3.08
C LEU A 24 13.64 15.23 3.65
N LYS A 25 13.30 16.29 2.91
CA LYS A 25 13.52 17.69 3.32
C LYS A 25 12.50 18.22 4.33
N SER A 26 11.33 17.59 4.44
CA SER A 26 10.23 18.06 5.30
C SER A 26 10.48 17.91 6.81
N GLY A 27 11.44 17.06 7.20
CA GLY A 27 11.66 16.68 8.60
C GLY A 27 10.70 15.62 9.13
N TRP A 28 9.79 15.09 8.31
CA TRP A 28 8.83 14.05 8.69
C TRP A 28 8.94 12.82 7.77
N LEU A 29 9.66 11.79 8.22
CA LEU A 29 10.02 10.63 7.39
C LEU A 29 9.11 9.40 7.58
N THR A 30 8.32 9.38 8.63
CA THR A 30 7.42 8.25 8.96
C THR A 30 5.97 8.66 8.71
N THR A 31 5.01 7.85 9.18
CA THR A 31 3.57 8.11 9.06
C THR A 31 3.25 9.55 9.44
N GLY A 32 2.64 10.28 8.50
CA GLY A 32 2.45 11.72 8.62
C GLY A 32 1.56 12.29 7.51
N PRO A 33 1.67 13.60 7.22
CA PRO A 33 0.76 14.29 6.29
C PRO A 33 0.69 13.67 4.90
N ARG A 34 1.81 13.15 4.36
CA ARG A 34 1.82 12.50 3.04
C ARG A 34 1.08 11.16 3.04
N THR A 35 1.16 10.39 4.12
CA THR A 35 0.36 9.17 4.29
C THR A 35 -1.13 9.49 4.32
N LEU A 36 -1.54 10.53 5.06
CA LEU A 36 -2.93 10.97 5.11
C LEU A 36 -3.43 11.44 3.73
N LYS A 37 -2.62 12.22 3.00
CA LYS A 37 -2.91 12.63 1.63
C LYS A 37 -3.12 11.42 0.71
N PHE A 38 -2.28 10.39 0.83
CA PHE A 38 -2.44 9.15 0.08
C PHE A 38 -3.74 8.42 0.46
N GLU A 39 -4.06 8.30 1.75
CA GLU A 39 -5.30 7.67 2.22
C GLU A 39 -6.54 8.40 1.70
N GLU A 40 -6.57 9.73 1.73
CA GLU A 40 -7.67 10.53 1.19
C GLU A 40 -7.84 10.33 -0.32
N ALA A 41 -6.75 10.40 -1.08
CA ALA A 41 -6.77 10.17 -2.53
C ALA A 41 -7.22 8.74 -2.86
N PHE A 42 -6.75 7.74 -2.11
CA PHE A 42 -7.11 6.35 -2.32
C PHE A 42 -8.58 6.07 -1.97
N ARG A 43 -9.07 6.66 -0.87
CA ARG A 43 -10.49 6.62 -0.48
C ARG A 43 -11.36 7.14 -1.63
N ASP A 44 -11.02 8.30 -2.17
CA ASP A 44 -11.79 8.95 -3.23
C ASP A 44 -11.72 8.15 -4.54
N TYR A 45 -10.56 7.56 -4.86
CA TYR A 45 -10.37 6.69 -6.03
C TYR A 45 -11.21 5.41 -5.97
N ILE A 46 -11.26 4.74 -4.80
CA ILE A 46 -12.02 3.49 -4.62
C ILE A 46 -13.51 3.75 -4.38
N GLY A 47 -13.88 4.92 -3.84
CA GLY A 47 -15.25 5.25 -3.45
C GLY A 47 -15.68 4.60 -2.12
N CYS A 48 -14.74 4.36 -1.20
CA CYS A 48 -15.04 3.83 0.13
C CYS A 48 -15.16 4.94 1.19
N CYS A 49 -15.64 4.61 2.40
CA CYS A 49 -15.73 5.59 3.48
C CYS A 49 -14.36 5.91 4.11
N HIS A 50 -13.46 4.94 4.16
CA HIS A 50 -12.17 5.03 4.84
C HIS A 50 -11.09 4.24 4.09
N ALA A 51 -9.86 4.75 4.10
CA ALA A 51 -8.64 4.05 3.67
C ALA A 51 -7.57 4.17 4.75
N ILE A 52 -6.74 3.13 4.90
CA ILE A 52 -5.65 3.08 5.89
C ILE A 52 -4.39 2.59 5.18
N GLY A 53 -3.35 3.43 5.15
CA GLY A 53 -2.05 3.13 4.55
C GLY A 53 -1.23 2.22 5.47
N LEU A 54 -0.80 1.08 4.93
CA LEU A 54 0.00 0.09 5.63
C LEU A 54 1.23 -0.29 4.79
N ASN A 55 2.21 -0.93 5.41
CA ASN A 55 3.48 -1.26 4.75
C ASN A 55 3.39 -2.37 3.69
N SER A 56 2.27 -3.10 3.62
CA SER A 56 2.06 -4.21 2.69
C SER A 56 0.59 -4.65 2.67
N CYS A 57 0.18 -5.30 1.57
CA CYS A 57 -1.14 -5.95 1.49
C CYS A 57 -1.31 -7.06 2.54
N THR A 58 -0.24 -7.80 2.88
CA THR A 58 -0.26 -8.82 3.93
C THR A 58 -0.60 -8.22 5.29
N ALA A 59 0.00 -7.08 5.66
CA ALA A 59 -0.34 -6.37 6.89
C ALA A 59 -1.80 -5.89 6.89
N GLY A 60 -2.31 -5.43 5.74
CA GLY A 60 -3.71 -5.04 5.57
C GLY A 60 -4.69 -6.18 5.79
N LEU A 61 -4.47 -7.32 5.12
CA LEU A 61 -5.32 -8.50 5.32
C LEU A 61 -5.22 -9.03 6.74
N HIS A 62 -4.01 -9.10 7.31
CA HIS A 62 -3.83 -9.52 8.69
C HIS A 62 -4.60 -8.61 9.67
N LEU A 63 -4.48 -7.29 9.53
CA LEU A 63 -5.23 -6.34 10.36
C LEU A 63 -6.75 -6.50 10.19
N ALA A 64 -7.22 -6.71 8.95
CA ALA A 64 -8.64 -6.92 8.68
C ALA A 64 -9.17 -8.19 9.37
N LEU A 65 -8.42 -9.29 9.35
CA LEU A 65 -8.80 -10.53 10.03
C LEU A 65 -8.78 -10.36 11.56
N VAL A 66 -7.78 -9.65 12.11
CA VAL A 66 -7.71 -9.34 13.55
C VAL A 66 -8.89 -8.46 13.96
N ALA A 67 -9.20 -7.41 13.19
CA ALA A 67 -10.32 -6.51 13.46
C ALA A 67 -11.68 -7.21 13.34
N LYS A 68 -11.80 -8.22 12.46
CA LYS A 68 -13.00 -9.05 12.34
C LYS A 68 -13.25 -9.90 13.58
N GLY A 69 -12.19 -10.26 14.33
CA GLY A 69 -12.29 -10.97 15.60
C GLY A 69 -12.55 -12.47 15.45
N PHE A 70 -11.87 -13.14 14.51
CA PHE A 70 -11.98 -14.58 14.34
C PHE A 70 -11.57 -15.36 15.59
N MET A 71 -12.30 -16.44 15.87
CA MET A 71 -12.09 -17.35 16.99
C MET A 71 -11.53 -18.69 16.51
N VAL A 72 -11.10 -19.51 17.47
CA VAL A 72 -10.69 -20.89 17.19
C VAL A 72 -11.85 -21.64 16.55
N ASN A 73 -11.56 -22.34 15.45
CA ASN A 73 -12.50 -23.06 14.58
C ASN A 73 -13.35 -22.20 13.63
N ASP A 74 -13.13 -20.88 13.55
CA ASP A 74 -13.69 -20.10 12.45
C ASP A 74 -12.99 -20.43 11.12
N GLU A 75 -13.75 -20.44 10.04
CA GLU A 75 -13.27 -20.79 8.70
C GLU A 75 -13.16 -19.56 7.78
N VAL A 76 -12.13 -19.55 6.94
CA VAL A 76 -11.94 -18.55 5.89
C VAL A 76 -11.79 -19.28 4.56
N ILE A 77 -12.73 -19.05 3.64
CA ILE A 77 -12.66 -19.61 2.28
C ILE A 77 -11.64 -18.80 1.48
N THR A 78 -10.75 -19.51 0.78
CA THR A 78 -9.73 -18.92 -0.08
C THR A 78 -9.49 -19.79 -1.33
N THR A 79 -8.67 -19.31 -2.26
CA THR A 79 -8.22 -20.08 -3.42
C THR A 79 -7.03 -20.98 -3.06
N THR A 80 -6.92 -22.13 -3.72
CA THR A 80 -5.79 -23.05 -3.53
C THR A 80 -4.50 -22.60 -4.24
N MET A 81 -4.60 -21.64 -5.17
CA MET A 81 -3.49 -21.06 -5.91
C MET A 81 -3.35 -19.58 -5.55
N THR A 82 -2.11 -19.16 -5.35
CA THR A 82 -1.65 -17.78 -5.15
C THR A 82 -0.81 -17.34 -6.33
#